data_AF-A0A221SVX2-F1
#
_entry.id   AF-A0A221SVX2-F1
#
_cell.length_a   1.000
_cell.length_b   1.000
_cell.length_c   1.000
_cell.angle_alpha   90.00
_cell.angle_beta   90.00
_cell.angle_gamma   90.00
#
_symmetry.space_group_name_H-M   'P 1'
#
loop_
_entity.id
_entity.type
_entity.pdbx_description
1 polymer ?
#
loop_
_entity_poly.entity_id
_entity_poly.type
_entity_poly.pdbx_seq_one_letter_code
_entity_poly.pdbx_strand_id
1 'polypeptide(L)'
;MPILEIECPICAEVLELTDEDRAELSVGDVIVCDSCNAEMEVTRSGEGEDFELDLLGVLTVCPGCGEEFDVTDEMLAAAPLLESPDGSQVSVVECPHCRAKIELEFTEGSDAE
;
A
#
# COMPACT_ATOMS: atom_id res chain seq x y z
N MET A 1 23.42 18.13 -2.43
CA MET A 1 22.75 17.04 -3.16
C MET A 1 21.29 17.16 -2.76
N PRO A 2 20.38 17.48 -3.69
CA PRO A 2 18.96 17.42 -3.40
C PRO A 2 18.59 15.95 -3.13
N ILE A 3 18.01 15.70 -1.97
CA ILE A 3 17.32 14.44 -1.68
C ILE A 3 15.84 14.69 -1.92
N LEU A 4 15.15 13.72 -2.51
CA LEU A 4 13.70 13.74 -2.62
C LEU A 4 13.14 12.95 -1.44
N GLU A 5 12.34 13.62 -0.61
CA GLU A 5 11.66 13.00 0.52
C GLU A 5 10.25 12.59 0.08
N ILE A 6 9.92 11.30 0.17
CA ILE A 6 8.59 10.77 -0.13
C ILE A 6 8.06 10.06 1.12
N GLU A 7 6.86 10.41 1.56
CA GLU A 7 6.22 9.76 2.70
C GLU A 7 5.53 8.47 2.26
N CYS A 8 5.81 7.37 2.97
CA CYS A 8 5.10 6.11 2.78
C CYS A 8 3.64 6.28 3.21
N PRO A 9 2.65 6.06 2.34
CA PRO A 9 1.23 6.23 2.67
C PRO A 9 0.72 5.23 3.71
N ILE A 10 1.46 4.16 4.01
CA ILE A 10 1.05 3.12 4.96
C ILE A 10 1.55 3.39 6.38
N CYS A 11 2.81 3.78 6.53
CA CYS A 11 3.43 3.94 7.85
C CYS A 11 3.93 5.35 8.14
N ALA A 12 3.71 6.29 7.22
CA ALA A 12 4.21 7.68 7.27
C ALA A 12 5.74 7.79 7.43
N GLU A 13 6.47 6.73 7.10
CA GLU A 13 7.93 6.76 7.12
C GLU A 13 8.45 7.53 5.90
N VAL A 14 9.43 8.40 6.11
CA VAL A 14 10.05 9.18 5.04
C VAL A 14 11.10 8.34 4.32
N LEU A 15 10.88 8.09 3.02
CA LEU A 15 11.88 7.54 2.11
C LEU A 15 12.70 8.68 1.51
N GLU A 16 14.02 8.62 1.70
CA GLU A 16 14.97 9.57 1.13
C GLU A 16 15.58 8.99 -0.16
N LEU A 17 15.18 9.50 -1.32
CA LEU A 17 15.73 9.10 -2.63
C LEU A 17 16.80 10.08 -3.09
N THR A 18 17.97 9.57 -3.49
CA THR A 18 19.05 10.38 -4.06
C THR A 18 18.83 10.64 -5.55
N ASP A 19 19.61 11.58 -6.12
CA ASP A 19 19.63 11.79 -7.57
C ASP A 19 20.02 10.51 -8.35
N GLU A 20 20.87 9.65 -7.78
CA GLU A 20 21.27 8.38 -8.39
C GLU A 20 20.11 7.39 -8.39
N ASP A 21 19.41 7.22 -7.26
CA ASP A 21 18.24 6.32 -7.16
C ASP A 21 17.15 6.74 -8.16
N ARG A 22 16.85 8.04 -8.25
CA ARG A 22 15.86 8.58 -9.19
C ARG A 22 16.27 8.44 -10.65
N ALA A 23 17.58 8.42 -10.95
CA ALA A 23 18.07 8.25 -12.31
C ALA A 23 17.93 6.79 -12.79
N GLU A 24 17.88 5.84 -11.85
CA GLU A 24 17.63 4.42 -12.13
C GLU A 24 16.14 4.07 -12.17
N LEU A 25 15.29 4.87 -11.53
CA LEU A 25 13.83 4.68 -11.48
C LEU A 25 13.11 5.17 -12.74
N SER A 26 12.26 4.32 -13.29
CA SER A 26 11.38 4.58 -14.44
C SER A 26 9.91 4.48 -14.04
N VAL A 27 9.02 5.12 -14.81
CA VAL A 27 7.57 4.92 -14.62
C VAL A 27 7.23 3.43 -14.81
N GLY A 28 6.51 2.86 -13.85
CA GLY A 28 6.18 1.44 -13.74
C GLY A 28 7.17 0.61 -12.91
N ASP A 29 8.23 1.21 -12.36
CA ASP A 29 9.09 0.53 -11.38
C ASP A 29 8.43 0.52 -10.00
N VAL A 30 8.69 -0.54 -9.23
CA VAL A 30 8.15 -0.74 -7.89
C VAL A 30 9.23 -0.44 -6.84
N ILE A 31 8.89 0.42 -5.89
CA ILE A 31 9.68 0.79 -4.72
C ILE A 31 9.07 0.10 -3.51
N VAL A 32 9.90 -0.53 -2.67
CA VAL A 32 9.46 -1.19 -1.45
C VAL A 32 9.85 -0.34 -0.24
N CYS A 33 8.91 -0.08 0.65
CA CYS A 33 9.20 0.59 1.91
C CYS A 33 9.98 -0.35 2.85
N ASP A 34 11.17 0.07 3.31
CA ASP A 34 12.00 -0.73 4.22
C ASP A 34 11.35 -0.96 5.61
N SER A 35 10.44 -0.07 6.03
CA SER A 35 9.82 -0.14 7.36
C SER A 35 8.55 -1.01 7.40
N CYS A 36 7.70 -0.94 6.39
CA CYS A 36 6.42 -1.67 6.36
C CYS A 36 6.28 -2.67 5.21
N ASN A 37 7.29 -2.80 4.35
CA ASN A 37 7.28 -3.68 3.18
C ASN A 37 6.17 -3.37 2.15
N ALA A 38 5.59 -2.16 2.19
CA ALA A 38 4.61 -1.73 1.20
C ALA A 38 5.26 -1.54 -0.18
N GLU A 39 4.60 -2.04 -1.23
CA GLU A 39 4.99 -1.90 -2.63
C GLU A 39 4.30 -0.67 -3.25
N MET A 40 5.10 0.24 -3.80
CA MET A 40 4.64 1.51 -4.38
C MET A 40 5.12 1.61 -5.82
N GLU A 41 4.22 1.86 -6.77
CA GLU A 41 4.58 2.03 -8.18
C GLU A 41 4.93 3.49 -8.47
N VAL A 42 6.00 3.71 -9.23
CA VAL A 42 6.33 5.02 -9.78
C VAL A 42 5.38 5.32 -10.94
N THR A 43 4.40 6.19 -10.75
CA THR A 43 3.43 6.54 -11.81
C THR A 43 3.80 7.82 -12.57
N ARG A 44 4.74 8.61 -12.02
CA ARG A 44 5.32 9.77 -12.69
C ARG A 44 6.80 9.94 -12.34
N SER A 45 7.64 10.14 -13.35
CA SER A 45 9.04 10.58 -13.17
C SER A 45 9.26 11.89 -13.93
N GLY A 46 9.40 12.99 -13.18
CA GLY A 46 9.74 14.32 -13.73
C GLY A 46 11.17 14.74 -13.37
N GLU A 47 11.83 15.49 -14.27
CA GLU A 47 13.07 16.19 -13.93
C GLU A 47 12.80 17.28 -12.88
N GLY A 48 12.97 16.93 -11.61
CA GLY A 48 13.03 17.87 -10.49
C GLY A 48 11.71 18.12 -9.78
N GLU A 49 11.30 17.19 -8.90
CA GLU A 49 10.29 17.34 -7.82
C GLU A 49 8.88 16.77 -8.08
N ASP A 50 8.56 16.25 -9.28
CA ASP A 50 7.28 15.58 -9.56
C ASP A 50 7.47 14.05 -9.64
N PHE A 51 7.55 13.37 -8.50
CA PHE A 51 7.33 11.91 -8.42
C PHE A 51 5.99 11.67 -7.72
N GLU A 52 5.11 10.92 -8.39
CA GLU A 52 3.85 10.46 -7.82
C GLU A 52 3.96 8.94 -7.65
N LEU A 53 3.64 8.45 -6.45
CA LEU A 53 3.61 7.02 -6.12
C LEU A 53 2.15 6.59 -5.93
N ASP A 54 1.75 5.53 -6.61
CA ASP A 54 0.47 4.88 -6.37
C ASP A 54 0.68 3.59 -5.57
N LEU A 55 -0.13 3.40 -4.54
CA LEU A 55 -0.12 2.17 -3.73
C LEU A 55 -0.73 1.04 -4.57
N LEU A 56 0.04 -0.01 -4.86
CA LEU A 56 -0.46 -1.15 -5.63
C LEU A 56 -1.28 -2.12 -4.76
N GLY A 57 -1.00 -2.15 -3.46
CA GLY A 57 -1.76 -2.95 -2.49
C GLY A 57 -1.08 -3.04 -1.13
N VAL A 58 -1.76 -3.66 -0.18
CA VAL A 58 -1.22 -3.98 1.14
C VAL A 58 -0.89 -5.47 1.20
N LEU A 59 0.36 -5.80 1.47
CA LEU A 59 0.78 -7.18 1.68
C LEU A 59 0.20 -7.70 3.00
N THR A 60 -0.57 -8.78 2.95
CA THR A 60 -1.15 -9.41 4.14
C THR A 60 -0.96 -10.92 4.11
N VAL A 61 -1.01 -11.56 5.29
CA VAL A 61 -0.85 -13.01 5.43
C VAL A 61 -2.22 -13.65 5.61
N CYS A 62 -2.55 -14.61 4.75
CA CYS A 62 -3.80 -15.35 4.89
C CYS A 62 -3.79 -16.22 6.16
N PRO A 63 -4.74 -16.07 7.11
CA PRO A 63 -4.82 -16.94 8.28
C PRO A 63 -5.26 -18.37 7.95
N GLY A 64 -5.79 -18.62 6.75
CA GLY A 64 -6.23 -19.93 6.29
C GLY A 64 -5.10 -20.82 5.76
N CYS A 65 -4.23 -20.28 4.90
CA CYS A 65 -3.13 -21.04 4.29
C CYS A 65 -1.72 -20.58 4.72
N GLY A 66 -1.60 -19.40 5.32
CA GLY A 66 -0.31 -18.81 5.69
C GLY A 66 0.48 -18.22 4.53
N GLU A 67 -0.11 -18.13 3.34
CA GLU A 67 0.51 -17.46 2.19
C GLU A 67 0.27 -15.94 2.24
N GLU A 68 1.32 -15.22 1.89
CA GLU A 68 1.33 -13.77 1.71
C GLU A 68 0.68 -13.43 0.36
N PHE A 69 -0.18 -12.41 0.36
CA PHE A 69 -0.81 -11.91 -0.86
C PHE A 69 -1.11 -10.42 -0.76
N ASP A 70 -1.19 -9.77 -1.91
CA ASP A 70 -1.46 -8.35 -2.01
C ASP A 70 -2.96 -8.07 -2.04
N VAL A 71 -3.39 -7.18 -1.15
CA VAL A 71 -4.74 -6.62 -1.14
C VAL A 71 -4.72 -5.34 -1.94
N THR A 72 -5.19 -5.41 -3.18
CA THR A 72 -5.24 -4.25 -4.08
C THR A 72 -6.52 -3.43 -3.90
N ASP A 73 -6.52 -2.17 -4.34
CA ASP A 73 -7.73 -1.32 -4.36
C ASP A 73 -8.89 -1.95 -5.14
N GLU A 74 -8.60 -2.67 -6.23
CA GLU A 74 -9.63 -3.40 -6.98
C GLU A 74 -10.29 -4.51 -6.14
N MET A 75 -9.49 -5.22 -5.32
CA MET A 75 -10.02 -6.23 -4.40
C MET A 75 -10.88 -5.60 -3.31
N LEU A 76 -10.50 -4.41 -2.81
CA LEU A 76 -11.28 -3.68 -1.81
C LEU A 76 -12.57 -3.08 -2.40
N ALA A 77 -12.51 -2.53 -3.60
CA ALA A 77 -13.68 -2.02 -4.30
C ALA A 77 -14.70 -3.13 -4.64
N ALA A 78 -14.22 -4.34 -4.89
CA ALA A 78 -15.07 -5.52 -5.12
C ALA A 78 -15.53 -6.21 -3.82
N ALA A 79 -14.85 -5.96 -2.70
CA ALA A 79 -15.15 -6.58 -1.43
C ALA A 79 -16.43 -6.01 -0.81
N PRO A 80 -17.32 -6.86 -0.27
CA PRO A 80 -18.45 -6.37 0.50
C PRO A 80 -17.97 -5.72 1.80
N LEU A 81 -18.45 -4.50 2.04
CA LEU A 81 -18.32 -3.79 3.31
C LEU A 81 -19.43 -4.25 4.26
N LEU A 82 -19.04 -4.70 5.45
CA LEU A 82 -19.93 -5.08 6.53
C LEU A 82 -19.76 -4.13 7.72
N GLU A 83 -20.85 -3.80 8.39
CA GLU A 83 -20.82 -3.07 9.65
C GLU A 83 -20.74 -4.08 10.80
N SER A 84 -19.64 -4.03 11.54
CA SER A 84 -19.43 -4.83 12.74
C SER A 84 -20.39 -4.39 13.86
N PRO A 85 -20.72 -5.28 14.82
CA PRO A 85 -21.58 -4.94 15.95
C PRO A 85 -21.02 -3.81 16.83
N ASP A 86 -19.71 -3.57 16.77
CA ASP A 86 -19.01 -2.48 17.46
C ASP A 86 -19.04 -1.14 16.68
N GLY A 87 -19.68 -1.12 15.50
CA GLY A 87 -19.81 0.06 14.65
C GLY A 87 -18.65 0.32 13.69
N SER A 88 -17.63 -0.56 13.66
CA SER A 88 -16.54 -0.49 12.67
C SER A 88 -16.96 -1.04 11.31
N GLN A 89 -16.42 -0.48 10.22
CA GLN A 89 -16.59 -1.03 8.88
C GLN A 89 -15.47 -2.02 8.57
N VAL A 90 -15.85 -3.20 8.08
CA VAL A 90 -14.92 -4.26 7.71
C VAL A 90 -15.13 -4.68 6.26
N SER A 91 -14.05 -4.73 5.49
CA SER A 91 -14.08 -5.25 4.12
C SER A 91 -13.78 -6.75 4.14
N VAL A 92 -14.60 -7.56 3.47
CA VAL A 92 -14.36 -9.00 3.39
C VAL A 92 -13.70 -9.36 2.08
N VAL A 93 -12.39 -9.60 2.09
CA VAL A 93 -11.63 -10.04 0.91
C VAL A 93 -11.49 -11.55 0.87
N GLU A 94 -11.35 -12.13 -0.32
CA GLU A 94 -11.08 -13.56 -0.49
C GLU A 94 -9.60 -13.79 -0.82
N CYS A 95 -8.95 -14.67 -0.08
CA CYS A 95 -7.58 -15.06 -0.37
C CYS A 95 -7.50 -15.73 -1.76
N PRO A 96 -6.61 -15.30 -2.67
CA PRO A 96 -6.50 -15.89 -4.00
C PRO A 96 -6.00 -17.35 -3.99
N HIS A 97 -5.27 -17.74 -2.93
CA HIS A 97 -4.66 -19.06 -2.78
C HIS A 97 -5.65 -20.13 -2.29
N CYS A 98 -6.40 -19.81 -1.23
CA CYS A 98 -7.27 -20.78 -0.57
C CYS A 98 -8.76 -20.39 -0.56
N ARG A 99 -9.10 -19.20 -1.05
CA ARG A 99 -10.46 -18.60 -1.01
C ARG A 99 -11.05 -18.48 0.39
N ALA A 100 -10.18 -18.44 1.41
CA ALA A 100 -10.62 -18.06 2.76
C ALA A 100 -11.10 -16.61 2.74
N LYS A 101 -12.21 -16.35 3.42
CA LYS A 101 -12.73 -15.00 3.65
C LYS A 101 -11.95 -14.37 4.80
N ILE A 102 -11.45 -13.17 4.56
CA ILE A 102 -10.62 -12.42 5.49
C ILE A 102 -11.31 -11.09 5.73
N GLU A 103 -11.58 -10.79 6.99
CA GLU A 103 -12.17 -9.53 7.42
C GLU A 103 -11.02 -8.54 7.68
N LEU A 104 -11.00 -7.46 6.91
CA LEU A 104 -10.02 -6.38 7.04
C LEU A 104 -10.70 -5.17 7.65
N GLU A 105 -10.22 -4.74 8.80
CA GLU A 105 -10.66 -3.51 9.45
C GLU A 105 -9.86 -2.34 8.89
N PHE A 106 -10.54 -1.40 8.22
CA PHE A 106 -9.94 -0.15 7.81
C PHE A 106 -10.25 0.88 8.88
N THR A 107 -9.23 1.31 9.61
CA THR A 107 -9.35 2.58 10.33
C THR A 107 -9.27 3.67 9.27
N GLU A 108 -10.39 4.32 8.95
CA GLU A 108 -10.32 5.64 8.33
C GLU A 108 -9.42 6.48 9.23
N GLY A 109 -8.33 7.01 8.67
CA GLY A 109 -7.27 7.67 9.44
C GLY A 109 -7.85 8.60 10.49
N SER A 110 -7.67 8.22 11.76
CA SER A 110 -7.60 9.21 12.82
C SER A 110 -6.20 9.83 12.76
N ASP A 111 -5.93 10.56 11.67
CA ASP A 111 -5.04 11.71 11.69
C ASP A 111 -5.85 12.89 12.24
N ALA A 112 -6.24 12.74 13.51
CA ALA A 112 -6.69 13.84 14.32
C ALA A 112 -5.50 14.26 15.19
N GLU A 113 -4.87 15.34 14.73
CA GLU A 113 -4.09 16.34 15.48
C GLU A 113 -2.57 16.14 15.66
#